data_AF-A0A3M1YTX4-F1
#
_entry.id   AF-A0A3M1YTX4-F1
#
_cell.length_a   1.000
_cell.length_b   1.000
_cell.length_c   1.000
_cell.angle_alpha   90.00
_cell.angle_beta   90.00
_cell.angle_gamma   90.00
#
_symmetry.space_group_name_H-M   'P 1'
#
loop_
_entity.id
_entity.type
_entity.pdbx_description
1 polymer ?
#
loop_
_entity_poly.entity_id
_entity_poly.type
_entity_poly.pdbx_seq_one_letter_code
_entity_poly.pdbx_strand_id
1 'polypeptide(L)'
;MKKMFKKYNLAKFKNYISLIFLFFCFCLYSFNLSAINITSVQSGRWNQTSTWDCGCVPSATDDVTIASGHTVDLRNNTTVNKLTIQSGGMLNCGNNTLTINGNLVINGELNNNRKNIFFNGDTLSGTGIKSGRRRFFFSTGTHYIAQGTNLTFSAGNVHLLTSCTVNNYGSITIVRDLRGADATSTWTNQANSTLKIGRNMLITGTLNASATGNTVEY
;
A
#
# COMPACT_ATOMS: atom_id res chain seq x y z
N MET A 1 40.32 -47.98 37.74
CA MET A 1 39.89 -47.84 36.32
C MET A 1 38.42 -47.39 36.14
N LYS A 2 37.42 -48.02 36.79
CA LYS A 2 35.98 -47.65 36.64
C LYS A 2 35.59 -46.19 37.01
N LYS A 3 36.27 -45.56 37.99
CA LYS A 3 35.98 -44.15 38.39
C LYS A 3 36.40 -43.11 37.32
N MET A 4 37.43 -43.38 36.52
CA MET A 4 37.91 -42.44 35.50
C MET A 4 37.03 -42.45 34.24
N PHE A 5 36.54 -43.61 33.79
CA PHE A 5 35.59 -43.72 32.68
C PHE A 5 34.26 -43.00 32.95
N LYS A 6 33.78 -43.03 34.21
CA LYS A 6 32.54 -42.35 34.61
C LYS A 6 32.68 -40.80 34.56
N LYS A 7 33.83 -40.26 34.96
CA LYS A 7 34.12 -38.80 34.90
C LYS A 7 34.25 -38.28 33.46
N TYR A 8 34.90 -39.05 32.57
CA TYR A 8 35.08 -38.66 31.16
C TYR A 8 33.74 -38.57 30.41
N ASN A 9 32.83 -39.53 30.64
CA ASN A 9 31.50 -39.52 30.03
C ASN A 9 30.59 -38.40 30.58
N LEU A 10 30.71 -38.04 31.87
CA LEU A 10 29.97 -36.90 32.45
C LEU A 10 30.40 -35.55 31.88
N ALA A 11 31.70 -35.35 31.61
CA ALA A 11 32.22 -34.11 31.03
C ALA A 11 31.76 -33.90 29.58
N LYS A 12 31.76 -34.98 28.77
CA LYS A 12 31.19 -34.95 27.41
C LYS A 12 29.69 -34.67 27.42
N PHE A 13 28.93 -35.32 28.32
CA PHE A 13 27.49 -35.10 28.48
C PHE A 13 27.12 -33.65 28.85
N LYS A 14 27.91 -33.00 29.72
CA LYS A 14 27.77 -31.55 30.03
C LYS A 14 28.01 -30.64 28.82
N ASN A 15 28.97 -30.98 27.96
CA ASN A 15 29.25 -30.18 26.76
C ASN A 15 28.14 -30.30 25.70
N TYR A 16 27.50 -31.48 25.56
CA TYR A 16 26.33 -31.64 24.68
C TYR A 16 25.10 -30.90 25.22
N ILE A 17 24.88 -30.87 26.54
CA ILE A 17 23.79 -30.09 27.16
C ILE A 17 24.00 -28.58 26.94
N SER A 18 25.24 -28.08 27.08
CA SER A 18 25.57 -26.68 26.83
C SER A 18 25.38 -26.28 25.36
N LEU A 19 25.75 -27.17 24.42
CA LEU A 19 25.54 -26.95 22.98
C LEU A 19 24.05 -26.96 22.59
N ILE A 20 23.25 -27.86 23.19
CA ILE A 20 21.79 -27.93 22.97
C ILE A 20 21.09 -26.69 23.55
N PHE A 21 21.53 -26.19 24.71
CA PHE A 21 20.99 -24.97 25.31
C PHE A 21 21.33 -23.72 24.48
N LEU A 22 22.53 -23.66 23.88
CA LEU A 22 22.93 -22.57 22.98
C LEU A 22 22.14 -22.58 21.65
N PHE A 23 21.83 -23.77 21.11
CA PHE A 23 21.00 -23.93 19.91
C PHE A 23 19.52 -23.61 20.19
N PHE A 24 18.99 -23.97 21.37
CA PHE A 24 17.63 -23.63 21.79
C PHE A 24 17.46 -22.13 22.10
N CYS A 25 18.50 -21.46 22.62
CA CYS A 25 18.51 -19.99 22.79
C CYS A 25 18.55 -19.23 21.45
N PHE A 26 19.14 -19.80 20.40
CA PHE A 26 19.17 -19.19 19.06
C PHE A 26 17.83 -19.38 18.31
N CYS A 27 17.10 -20.47 18.57
CA CYS A 27 15.76 -20.72 18.01
C CYS A 27 14.63 -19.90 18.62
N LEU A 28 14.86 -19.24 19.77
CA LEU A 28 13.87 -18.37 20.44
C LEU A 28 14.04 -16.87 20.11
N TYR A 29 15.00 -16.52 19.25
CA TYR A 29 15.06 -15.17 18.70
C TYR A 29 13.99 -15.03 17.62
N SER A 30 12.77 -14.77 18.04
CA SER A 30 11.71 -14.31 17.14
C SER A 30 12.19 -12.98 16.55
N PHE A 31 12.61 -12.99 15.27
CA PHE A 31 12.78 -11.75 14.52
C PHE A 31 11.40 -11.11 14.42
N ASN A 32 11.16 -10.10 15.24
CA ASN A 32 10.02 -9.22 15.07
C ASN A 32 10.25 -8.46 13.76
N LEU A 33 9.73 -8.99 12.65
CA LEU A 33 9.59 -8.26 11.38
C LEU A 33 8.45 -7.24 11.56
N SER A 34 8.71 -6.20 12.36
CA SER A 34 7.86 -5.02 12.34
C SER A 34 8.13 -4.27 11.05
N ALA A 35 7.08 -3.79 10.39
CA ALA A 35 7.22 -2.87 9.26
C ALA A 35 8.18 -1.74 9.62
N ILE A 36 9.25 -1.56 8.84
CA ILE A 36 10.14 -0.42 9.00
C ILE A 36 9.53 0.73 8.21
N ASN A 37 9.55 1.93 8.81
CA ASN A 37 9.22 3.15 8.09
C ASN A 37 10.46 3.57 7.29
N ILE A 38 10.34 3.57 5.96
CA ILE A 38 11.45 3.91 5.07
C ILE A 38 11.08 5.18 4.30
N THR A 39 11.92 6.20 4.38
CA THR A 39 11.69 7.50 3.73
C THR A 39 12.72 7.77 2.65
N SER A 40 12.28 8.29 1.50
CA SER A 40 13.21 8.72 0.46
C SER A 40 14.07 9.90 0.93
N VAL A 41 15.39 9.84 0.75
CA VAL A 41 16.34 10.92 1.09
C VAL A 41 16.79 11.75 -0.12
N GLN A 42 16.49 11.27 -1.33
CA GLN A 42 16.71 11.97 -2.58
C GLN A 42 15.79 11.43 -3.68
N SER A 43 15.67 12.16 -4.79
CA SER A 43 15.13 11.62 -6.04
C SER A 43 16.02 10.49 -6.57
N GLY A 44 15.41 9.47 -7.16
CA GLY A 44 16.16 8.31 -7.63
C GLY A 44 15.30 7.12 -8.03
N ARG A 45 15.95 5.99 -8.32
CA ARG A 45 15.25 4.75 -8.62
C ARG A 45 14.84 4.07 -7.33
N TRP A 46 13.67 3.43 -7.33
CA TRP A 46 13.18 2.66 -6.18
C TRP A 46 14.18 1.58 -5.74
N ASN A 47 14.83 0.91 -6.67
CA ASN A 47 15.75 -0.20 -6.39
C ASN A 47 17.20 0.25 -6.09
N GLN A 48 17.43 1.54 -5.82
CA GLN A 48 18.72 2.06 -5.37
C GLN A 48 18.67 2.29 -3.86
N THR A 49 19.61 1.69 -3.13
CA THR A 49 19.73 1.86 -1.67
C THR A 49 19.98 3.31 -1.26
N SER A 50 20.66 4.09 -2.10
CA SER A 50 20.92 5.52 -1.88
C SER A 50 19.66 6.39 -1.95
N THR A 51 18.54 5.86 -2.46
CA THR A 51 17.26 6.59 -2.48
C THR A 51 16.65 6.65 -1.08
N TRP A 52 17.01 5.75 -0.17
CA TRP A 52 16.28 5.48 1.07
C TRP A 52 17.14 5.68 2.32
N ASP A 53 16.55 6.24 3.37
CA ASP A 53 17.18 6.50 4.66
C ASP A 53 17.75 5.25 5.36
N CYS A 54 17.13 4.08 5.15
CA CYS A 54 17.62 2.81 5.69
C CYS A 54 18.90 2.29 5.02
N GLY A 55 19.35 2.89 3.91
CA GLY A 55 20.43 2.31 3.09
C GLY A 55 20.06 0.95 2.47
N CYS A 56 18.76 0.67 2.37
CA CYS A 56 18.16 -0.59 1.92
C CYS A 56 17.10 -0.30 0.83
N VAL A 57 16.56 -1.34 0.17
CA VAL A 57 15.43 -1.16 -0.77
C VAL A 57 14.16 -1.62 -0.07
N PRO A 58 13.08 -0.81 -0.03
CA PRO A 58 11.82 -1.20 0.59
C PRO A 58 11.25 -2.48 -0.01
N SER A 59 10.77 -3.34 0.88
CA SER A 59 10.13 -4.61 0.60
C SER A 59 8.61 -4.51 0.73
N ALA A 60 7.93 -5.65 0.49
CA ALA A 60 6.47 -5.73 0.55
C ALA A 60 5.87 -5.52 1.95
N THR A 61 6.67 -5.61 3.00
CA THR A 61 6.24 -5.44 4.41
C THR A 61 6.49 -4.05 4.96
N ASP A 62 7.17 -3.18 4.20
CA ASP A 62 7.62 -1.88 4.70
C ASP A 62 6.61 -0.77 4.43
N ASP A 63 6.61 0.21 5.33
CA ASP A 63 5.81 1.42 5.23
C ASP A 63 6.68 2.51 4.57
N VAL A 64 6.32 2.93 3.36
CA VAL A 64 7.18 3.80 2.54
C VAL A 64 6.65 5.22 2.49
N THR A 65 7.55 6.19 2.70
CA THR A 65 7.26 7.61 2.50
C THR A 65 8.12 8.18 1.36
N ILE A 66 7.47 8.72 0.33
CA ILE A 66 8.10 9.59 -0.66
C ILE A 66 8.03 11.02 -0.12
N ALA A 67 9.19 11.57 0.20
CA ALA A 67 9.30 12.89 0.82
C ALA A 67 9.04 14.02 -0.17
N SER A 68 8.70 15.20 0.35
CA SER A 68 8.47 16.40 -0.44
C SER A 68 9.67 16.72 -1.35
N GLY A 69 9.41 17.10 -2.60
CA GLY A 69 10.44 17.43 -3.59
C GLY A 69 11.13 16.24 -4.24
N HIS A 70 10.90 15.01 -3.76
CA HIS A 70 11.51 13.82 -4.35
C HIS A 70 10.64 13.19 -5.44
N THR A 71 11.29 12.77 -6.52
CA THR A 71 10.72 11.90 -7.54
C THR A 71 11.38 10.53 -7.45
N VAL A 72 10.58 9.50 -7.19
CA VAL A 72 11.05 8.11 -7.15
C VAL A 72 10.46 7.33 -8.33
N ASP A 73 11.32 6.67 -9.10
CA ASP A 73 10.93 5.85 -10.26
C ASP A 73 10.94 4.36 -9.93
N LEU A 74 9.82 3.67 -10.15
CA LEU A 74 9.80 2.21 -10.15
C LEU A 74 10.59 1.64 -11.34
N ARG A 75 11.35 0.58 -11.09
CA ARG A 75 12.11 -0.16 -12.11
C ARG A 75 11.66 -1.60 -12.31
N ASN A 76 10.93 -2.13 -11.34
CA ASN A 76 10.31 -3.44 -11.37
C ASN A 76 8.89 -3.32 -10.80
N ASN A 77 8.08 -4.36 -10.95
CA ASN A 77 6.83 -4.46 -10.18
C ASN A 77 7.17 -4.40 -8.69
N THR A 78 6.38 -3.63 -7.95
CA THR A 78 6.66 -3.32 -6.55
C THR A 78 5.42 -3.55 -5.71
N THR A 79 5.61 -4.16 -4.56
CA THR A 79 4.60 -4.26 -3.50
C THR A 79 5.15 -3.53 -2.28
N VAL A 80 4.28 -2.84 -1.54
CA VAL A 80 4.58 -2.22 -0.25
C VAL A 80 3.45 -2.48 0.73
N ASN A 81 3.74 -2.33 2.03
CA ASN A 81 2.69 -2.36 3.04
C ASN A 81 1.89 -1.06 2.97
N LYS A 82 2.44 0.05 3.46
CA LYS A 82 1.82 1.38 3.32
C LYS A 82 2.62 2.26 2.38
N LEU A 83 1.94 3.22 1.76
CA LEU A 83 2.57 4.24 0.94
C LEU A 83 2.04 5.62 1.29
N THR A 84 2.95 6.53 1.64
CA THR A 84 2.68 7.96 1.79
C THR A 84 3.47 8.72 0.74
N ILE A 85 2.80 9.56 -0.04
CA ILE A 85 3.44 10.52 -0.94
C ILE A 85 3.15 11.90 -0.38
N GLN A 86 4.17 12.55 0.18
CA GLN A 86 4.04 13.88 0.76
C GLN A 86 3.75 14.92 -0.33
N SER A 87 3.21 16.09 0.07
CA SER A 87 2.98 17.18 -0.86
C SER A 87 4.27 17.58 -1.57
N GLY A 88 4.23 17.72 -2.90
CA GLY A 88 5.40 17.96 -3.74
C GLY A 88 6.28 16.73 -4.02
N GLY A 89 6.00 15.57 -3.42
CA GLY A 89 6.64 14.30 -3.77
C GLY A 89 5.94 13.61 -4.95
N MET A 90 6.65 12.76 -5.68
CA MET A 90 6.10 11.96 -6.78
C MET A 90 6.61 10.52 -6.77
N LEU A 91 5.68 9.56 -6.85
CA LEU A 91 6.00 8.19 -7.25
C LEU A 91 5.62 7.97 -8.71
N ASN A 92 6.61 7.73 -9.56
CA ASN A 92 6.42 7.38 -10.95
C ASN A 92 6.52 5.86 -11.14
N CYS A 93 5.41 5.20 -11.41
CA CYS A 93 5.37 3.74 -11.62
C CYS A 93 5.95 3.33 -12.98
N GLY A 94 6.12 4.25 -13.93
CA GLY A 94 6.64 3.95 -15.26
C GLY A 94 5.88 2.81 -15.96
N ASN A 95 6.58 1.71 -16.25
CA ASN A 95 6.05 0.48 -16.86
C ASN A 95 5.77 -0.66 -15.88
N ASN A 96 5.67 -0.35 -14.58
CA ASN A 96 5.58 -1.34 -13.53
C ASN A 96 4.23 -1.28 -12.80
N THR A 97 3.76 -2.45 -12.38
CA THR A 97 2.61 -2.57 -11.48
C THR A 97 3.04 -2.19 -10.07
N LEU A 98 2.21 -1.42 -9.39
CA LEU A 98 2.33 -1.15 -7.95
C LEU A 98 1.16 -1.80 -7.21
N THR A 99 1.49 -2.52 -6.14
CA THR A 99 0.51 -3.10 -5.21
C THR A 99 0.73 -2.50 -3.82
N ILE A 100 -0.33 -1.98 -3.20
CA ILE A 100 -0.30 -1.43 -1.84
C ILE A 100 -1.21 -2.29 -0.95
N ASN A 101 -0.65 -2.92 0.07
CA ASN A 101 -1.36 -3.87 0.93
C ASN A 101 -2.12 -3.22 2.09
N GLY A 102 -1.69 -2.04 2.52
CA GLY A 102 -2.24 -1.25 3.61
C GLY A 102 -2.57 0.17 3.15
N ASN A 103 -2.58 1.11 4.09
CA ASN A 103 -3.04 2.47 3.83
C ASN A 103 -2.23 3.20 2.75
N LEU A 104 -2.94 4.01 1.98
CA LEU A 104 -2.39 4.87 0.93
C LEU A 104 -2.73 6.33 1.22
N VAL A 105 -1.71 7.18 1.26
CA VAL A 105 -1.84 8.63 1.41
C VAL A 105 -1.21 9.31 0.19
N ILE A 106 -1.98 10.07 -0.57
CA ILE A 106 -1.50 10.81 -1.75
C ILE A 106 -1.72 12.30 -1.51
N ASN A 107 -0.69 12.99 -1.01
CA ASN A 107 -0.66 14.46 -0.94
C ASN A 107 0.16 15.08 -2.08
N GLY A 108 1.04 14.31 -2.71
CA GLY A 108 1.75 14.66 -3.94
C GLY A 108 1.14 14.00 -5.18
N GLU A 109 1.98 13.39 -6.02
CA GLU A 109 1.55 12.72 -7.25
C GLU A 109 1.88 11.21 -7.26
N LEU A 110 0.86 10.39 -7.57
CA LEU A 110 1.01 8.96 -7.89
C LEU A 110 0.74 8.74 -9.38
N ASN A 111 1.77 8.43 -10.17
CA ASN A 111 1.66 8.33 -11.63
C ASN A 111 1.77 6.88 -12.12
N ASN A 112 0.72 6.35 -12.78
CA ASN A 112 0.78 5.04 -13.45
C ASN A 112 0.47 5.10 -14.96
N ASN A 113 1.44 5.57 -15.74
CA ASN A 113 1.27 5.75 -17.18
C ASN A 113 1.05 4.46 -18.00
N ARG A 114 1.68 3.33 -17.65
CA ARG A 114 1.71 2.13 -18.52
C ARG A 114 1.18 0.83 -17.91
N LYS A 115 1.17 0.69 -16.58
CA LYS A 115 0.57 -0.45 -15.86
C LYS A 115 -0.39 0.02 -14.76
N ASN A 116 -1.16 -0.92 -14.22
CA ASN A 116 -2.20 -0.62 -13.25
C ASN A 116 -1.62 -0.51 -11.83
N ILE A 117 -2.36 0.17 -10.95
CA ILE A 117 -2.14 0.14 -9.50
C ILE A 117 -3.21 -0.74 -8.87
N PHE A 118 -2.84 -1.59 -7.91
CA PHE A 118 -3.76 -2.37 -7.10
C PHE A 118 -3.69 -1.90 -5.65
N PHE A 119 -4.81 -1.41 -5.14
CA PHE A 119 -4.95 -0.99 -3.76
C PHE A 119 -5.77 -2.04 -3.01
N ASN A 120 -5.08 -2.78 -2.14
CA ASN A 120 -5.67 -3.82 -1.29
C ASN A 120 -5.98 -3.31 0.12
N GLY A 121 -5.41 -2.16 0.51
CA GLY A 121 -5.48 -1.69 1.89
C GLY A 121 -6.80 -1.05 2.28
N ASP A 122 -6.94 -0.79 3.57
CA ASP A 122 -8.22 -0.36 4.13
C ASP A 122 -8.53 1.10 3.80
N THR A 123 -7.56 2.02 3.95
CA THR A 123 -7.81 3.47 3.86
C THR A 123 -7.01 4.16 2.78
N LEU A 124 -7.70 4.89 1.91
CA LEU A 124 -7.16 5.89 0.99
C LEU A 124 -7.40 7.28 1.56
N SER A 125 -6.39 8.15 1.50
CA SER A 125 -6.53 9.56 1.89
C SER A 125 -5.59 10.48 1.13
N GLY A 126 -5.72 11.79 1.37
CA GLY A 126 -4.81 12.83 0.89
C GLY A 126 -5.49 13.90 0.03
N THR A 127 -4.69 14.84 -0.43
CA THR A 127 -5.14 16.04 -1.16
C THR A 127 -4.51 16.19 -2.56
N GLY A 128 -3.76 15.17 -2.97
CA GLY A 128 -2.95 15.19 -4.18
C GLY A 128 -3.66 14.64 -5.41
N ILE A 129 -2.85 14.08 -6.31
CA ILE A 129 -3.31 13.63 -7.62
C ILE A 129 -2.83 12.21 -7.86
N LYS A 130 -3.76 11.34 -8.25
CA LYS A 130 -3.42 10.17 -9.05
C LYS A 130 -3.44 10.60 -10.51
N SER A 131 -2.32 10.44 -11.19
CA SER A 131 -2.19 10.70 -12.63
C SER A 131 -1.88 9.40 -13.42
N GLY A 132 -1.72 9.53 -14.73
CA GLY A 132 -1.45 8.40 -15.61
C GLY A 132 -2.70 7.68 -16.10
N ARG A 133 -2.63 7.17 -17.33
CA ARG A 133 -3.82 6.73 -18.10
C ARG A 133 -4.34 5.34 -17.70
N ARG A 134 -3.65 4.62 -16.83
CA ARG A 134 -4.01 3.24 -16.49
C ARG A 134 -4.92 3.17 -15.27
N ARG A 135 -5.47 1.97 -15.06
CA ARG A 135 -6.49 1.77 -14.02
C ARG A 135 -5.87 1.85 -12.64
N PHE A 136 -6.62 2.47 -11.74
CA PHE A 136 -6.44 2.30 -10.31
C PHE A 136 -7.53 1.31 -9.85
N PHE A 137 -7.11 0.18 -9.31
CA PHE A 137 -8.03 -0.82 -8.78
C PHE A 137 -8.19 -0.66 -7.28
N PHE A 138 -9.42 -0.57 -6.82
CA PHE A 138 -9.77 -1.05 -5.49
C PHE A 138 -10.00 -2.54 -5.58
N SER A 139 -9.27 -3.30 -4.78
CA SER A 139 -9.36 -4.76 -4.79
C SER A 139 -10.66 -5.26 -4.16
N THR A 140 -10.86 -6.58 -4.10
CA THR A 140 -12.01 -7.16 -3.40
C THR A 140 -11.94 -6.85 -1.91
N GLY A 141 -13.09 -6.61 -1.28
CA GLY A 141 -13.18 -6.27 0.13
C GLY A 141 -13.77 -4.88 0.36
N THR A 142 -13.67 -4.38 1.58
CA THR A 142 -14.17 -3.05 1.96
C THR A 142 -13.01 -2.07 2.07
N HIS A 143 -13.15 -0.92 1.44
CA HIS A 143 -12.19 0.18 1.47
C HIS A 143 -12.87 1.47 1.94
N TYR A 144 -12.07 2.36 2.49
CA TYR A 144 -12.49 3.63 3.05
C TYR A 144 -11.70 4.76 2.40
N ILE A 145 -12.40 5.81 1.98
CA ILE A 145 -11.77 7.10 1.71
C ILE A 145 -12.02 7.97 2.93
N ALA A 146 -10.94 8.36 3.61
CA ALA A 146 -11.03 9.06 4.89
C ALA A 146 -11.67 10.45 4.75
N GLN A 147 -12.28 10.94 5.84
CA GLN A 147 -12.74 12.32 5.94
C GLN A 147 -11.58 13.30 5.72
N GLY A 148 -11.87 14.44 5.07
CA GLY A 148 -10.86 15.45 4.72
C GLY A 148 -10.04 15.13 3.47
N THR A 149 -10.21 13.94 2.87
CA THR A 149 -9.63 13.64 1.56
C THR A 149 -10.19 14.58 0.50
N ASN A 150 -9.31 15.12 -0.34
CA ASN A 150 -9.67 15.91 -1.53
C ASN A 150 -8.77 15.48 -2.70
N LEU A 151 -9.06 14.32 -3.28
CA LEU A 151 -8.15 13.64 -4.20
C LEU A 151 -8.69 13.64 -5.63
N THR A 152 -7.82 13.90 -6.59
CA THR A 152 -8.16 13.84 -8.02
C THR A 152 -7.49 12.67 -8.73
N PHE A 153 -8.29 11.78 -9.33
CA PHE A 153 -7.86 10.85 -10.36
C PHE A 153 -7.92 11.58 -11.71
N SER A 154 -6.84 12.27 -12.08
CA SER A 154 -6.78 13.17 -13.23
C SER A 154 -6.76 12.44 -14.58
N ALA A 155 -6.38 11.16 -14.56
CA ALA A 155 -6.39 10.29 -15.72
C ALA A 155 -6.59 8.83 -15.32
N GLY A 156 -6.87 8.00 -16.33
CA GLY A 156 -7.22 6.59 -16.15
C GLY A 156 -8.55 6.41 -15.43
N ASN A 157 -9.07 5.19 -15.49
CA ASN A 157 -10.32 4.86 -14.83
C ASN A 157 -10.05 4.39 -13.41
N VAL A 158 -11.01 4.59 -12.52
CA VAL A 158 -11.08 3.88 -11.24
C VAL A 158 -11.93 2.63 -11.46
N HIS A 159 -11.46 1.49 -10.98
CA HIS A 159 -12.14 0.21 -11.17
C HIS A 159 -12.28 -0.51 -9.82
N LEU A 160 -13.49 -0.87 -9.46
CA LEU A 160 -13.81 -1.66 -8.27
C LEU A 160 -13.88 -3.13 -8.70
N LEU A 161 -13.08 -4.00 -8.08
CA LEU A 161 -13.16 -5.44 -8.38
C LEU A 161 -14.48 -6.06 -7.88
N THR A 162 -14.69 -7.33 -8.17
CA THR A 162 -15.82 -8.12 -7.66
C THR A 162 -15.86 -8.07 -6.13
N SER A 163 -17.05 -7.92 -5.56
CA SER A 163 -17.29 -7.80 -4.12
C SER A 163 -16.48 -6.69 -3.44
N CYS A 164 -16.08 -5.66 -4.20
CA CYS A 164 -15.44 -4.47 -3.69
C CYS A 164 -16.52 -3.48 -3.20
N THR A 165 -16.37 -2.95 -2.00
CA THR A 165 -17.16 -1.81 -1.50
C THR A 165 -16.22 -0.67 -1.15
N VAL A 166 -16.42 0.50 -1.74
CA VAL A 166 -15.70 1.74 -1.38
C VAL A 166 -16.63 2.67 -0.62
N ASN A 167 -16.31 2.99 0.62
CA ASN A 167 -17.03 3.96 1.44
C ASN A 167 -16.33 5.32 1.37
N ASN A 168 -16.94 6.26 0.66
CA ASN A 168 -16.37 7.59 0.48
C ASN A 168 -16.86 8.59 1.54
N TYR A 169 -15.97 9.03 2.43
CA TYR A 169 -16.20 10.12 3.39
C TYR A 169 -15.51 11.44 2.99
N GLY A 170 -14.88 11.49 1.82
CA GLY A 170 -14.12 12.65 1.32
C GLY A 170 -14.68 13.23 0.03
N SER A 171 -13.89 14.10 -0.61
CA SER A 171 -14.13 14.64 -1.93
C SER A 171 -13.23 13.93 -2.94
N ILE A 172 -13.84 13.20 -3.87
CA ILE A 172 -13.13 12.49 -4.95
C ILE A 172 -13.58 13.03 -6.29
N THR A 173 -12.60 13.39 -7.13
CA THR A 173 -12.82 13.68 -8.54
C THR A 173 -12.19 12.59 -9.39
N ILE A 174 -12.97 11.96 -10.27
CA ILE A 174 -12.51 11.00 -11.28
C ILE A 174 -12.81 11.59 -12.65
N VAL A 175 -11.78 12.06 -13.35
CA VAL A 175 -11.93 12.74 -14.64
C VAL A 175 -12.40 11.79 -15.76
N ARG A 176 -12.26 10.47 -15.56
CA ARG A 176 -12.70 9.45 -16.53
C ARG A 176 -13.85 8.62 -15.96
N ASP A 177 -13.81 7.30 -16.13
CA ASP A 177 -14.88 6.41 -15.68
C ASP A 177 -14.61 5.89 -14.26
N LEU A 178 -15.68 5.75 -13.49
CA LEU A 178 -15.74 4.83 -12.34
C LEU A 178 -16.45 3.56 -12.80
N ARG A 179 -15.81 2.40 -12.68
CA ARG A 179 -16.33 1.12 -13.17
C ARG A 179 -16.37 0.07 -12.06
N GLY A 180 -17.42 -0.75 -12.03
CA GLY A 180 -17.44 -2.01 -11.30
C GLY A 180 -17.10 -3.18 -12.21
N ALA A 181 -16.63 -4.27 -11.62
CA ALA A 181 -16.40 -5.54 -12.31
C ALA A 181 -17.70 -6.31 -12.53
N ASP A 182 -18.63 -6.24 -11.57
CA ASP A 182 -19.97 -6.83 -11.63
C ASP A 182 -20.95 -6.04 -10.73
N ALA A 183 -22.17 -6.53 -10.57
CA ALA A 183 -23.22 -5.86 -9.79
C ALA A 183 -22.88 -5.71 -8.29
N THR A 184 -21.95 -6.51 -7.76
CA THR A 184 -21.52 -6.46 -6.35
C THR A 184 -20.46 -5.39 -6.08
N SER A 185 -19.83 -4.87 -7.12
CA SER A 185 -18.92 -3.72 -7.02
C SER A 185 -19.67 -2.46 -6.63
N THR A 186 -19.47 -1.97 -5.41
CA THR A 186 -20.28 -0.91 -4.80
C THR A 186 -19.45 0.32 -4.45
N TRP A 187 -19.92 1.51 -4.86
CA TRP A 187 -19.45 2.78 -4.31
C TRP A 187 -20.54 3.36 -3.40
N THR A 188 -20.22 3.60 -2.13
CA THR A 188 -21.12 4.27 -1.19
C THR A 188 -20.62 5.67 -0.91
N ASN A 189 -21.36 6.68 -1.35
CA ASN A 189 -21.08 8.08 -1.06
C ASN A 189 -21.73 8.46 0.29
N GLN A 190 -20.90 8.55 1.33
CA GLN A 190 -21.32 8.77 2.72
C GLN A 190 -21.75 10.22 2.99
N ALA A 191 -22.21 10.50 4.20
CA ALA A 191 -22.73 11.82 4.55
C ALA A 191 -21.70 12.94 4.31
N ASN A 192 -22.14 14.04 3.69
CA ASN A 192 -21.32 15.21 3.35
C ASN A 192 -20.11 14.93 2.44
N SER A 193 -20.02 13.75 1.82
CA SER A 193 -18.94 13.42 0.89
C SER A 193 -19.30 13.81 -0.55
N THR A 194 -18.29 13.94 -1.40
CA THR A 194 -18.45 14.35 -2.80
C THR A 194 -17.83 13.32 -3.73
N LEU A 195 -18.57 12.92 -4.77
CA LEU A 195 -18.07 12.15 -5.90
C LEU A 195 -18.34 12.92 -7.20
N LYS A 196 -17.29 13.31 -7.92
CA LYS A 196 -17.38 13.92 -9.26
C LYS A 196 -16.83 12.97 -10.31
N ILE A 197 -17.60 12.68 -11.34
CA ILE A 197 -17.22 11.80 -12.45
C ILE A 197 -17.26 12.59 -13.76
N GLY A 198 -16.23 12.47 -14.59
CA GLY A 198 -16.16 13.18 -15.87
C GLY A 198 -16.74 12.40 -17.06
N ARG A 199 -17.10 11.12 -16.86
CA ARG A 199 -17.61 10.20 -17.89
C ARG A 199 -18.59 9.20 -17.30
N ASN A 200 -18.39 7.90 -17.55
CA ASN A 200 -19.34 6.87 -17.15
C ASN A 200 -19.20 6.54 -15.67
N MET A 201 -20.32 6.54 -14.97
CA MET A 201 -20.42 6.17 -13.56
C MET A 201 -21.12 4.81 -13.45
N LEU A 202 -20.36 3.80 -13.03
CA LEU A 202 -20.86 2.47 -12.63
C LEU A 202 -21.93 1.88 -13.56
N ILE A 203 -21.68 1.89 -14.88
CA ILE A 203 -22.51 1.13 -15.87
C ILE A 203 -22.67 -0.33 -15.43
N THR A 204 -21.61 -0.87 -14.81
CA THR A 204 -21.62 -2.11 -14.06
C THR A 204 -21.21 -1.78 -12.63
N GLY A 205 -21.96 -2.27 -11.65
CA GLY A 205 -21.81 -1.97 -10.22
C GLY A 205 -23.01 -1.22 -9.65
N THR A 206 -22.90 -0.85 -8.38
CA THR A 206 -23.95 -0.17 -7.62
C THR A 206 -23.40 1.12 -7.03
N LEU A 207 -24.04 2.26 -7.30
CA LEU A 207 -23.83 3.50 -6.55
C LEU A 207 -24.88 3.60 -5.45
N ASN A 208 -24.43 3.73 -4.19
CA ASN A 208 -25.28 4.11 -3.07
C ASN A 208 -24.96 5.56 -2.67
N ALA A 209 -25.87 6.48 -2.98
CA ALA A 209 -25.78 7.89 -2.61
C ALA A 209 -26.95 8.33 -1.71
N SER A 210 -27.41 7.45 -0.83
CA SER A 210 -28.56 7.70 0.06
C SER A 210 -28.24 8.51 1.32
N ALA A 211 -26.96 8.68 1.67
CA ALA A 211 -26.55 9.38 2.88
C ALA A 211 -26.83 10.89 2.79
N THR A 212 -27.26 11.52 3.89
CA THR A 212 -27.63 12.94 3.89
C THR A 212 -26.46 13.86 3.55
N GLY A 213 -26.71 14.88 2.73
CA GLY A 213 -25.73 15.93 2.42
C GLY A 213 -24.60 15.51 1.48
N ASN A 214 -24.60 14.27 0.97
CA ASN A 214 -23.62 13.86 -0.03
C ASN A 214 -23.93 14.51 -1.39
N THR A 215 -22.88 14.72 -2.19
CA THR A 215 -22.97 15.30 -3.54
C THR A 215 -22.42 14.33 -4.57
N VAL A 216 -23.16 14.12 -5.66
CA VAL A 216 -22.71 13.34 -6.82
C VAL A 216 -22.88 14.18 -8.08
N GLU A 217 -21.79 14.37 -8.83
CA GLU A 217 -21.76 15.10 -10.11
C GLU A 217 -21.28 14.15 -11.22
N TYR A 218 -21.95 14.12 -12.38
CA TYR A 218 -21.63 13.22 -13.51
C TYR A 218 -21.95 13.84 -14.87
#